data_AF-A0A367YN58-F1
#
_entry.id   AF-A0A367YN58-F1
#
_cell.length_a   1.000
_cell.length_b   1.000
_cell.length_c   1.000
_cell.angle_alpha   90.00
_cell.angle_beta   90.00
_cell.angle_gamma   90.00
#
_symmetry.space_group_name_H-M   'P 1'
#
loop_
_entity.id
_entity.type
_entity.pdbx_description
1 polymer ?
#
loop_
_entity_poly.entity_id
_entity_poly.type
_entity_poly.pdbx_seq_one_letter_code
_entity_poly.pdbx_strand_id
1 'polypeptide(L)'
;MVVQKDLDLNKPLDASAAPNLGKTSLTPELSKAAIILHGDRYKQLQAKLTKYVLWHPYAMLALTTVVPIIVFYSLWDYITISENLLEFWHLIMKDKKDFVFAILSAFPLFASVFGVFGFLAYVVGEDMGIASKNFAQKYCDYVFGFNIKAFSQNENNKDKKLAKKGQNSELIIYRESPIAIGTLVVDEDQSTVENFVVKITGVHIRKVFLKVDFDEVLIEWAILRARELYQELLVAQGLKAPPENSSILITADTYSFDREFQKTLENNSFRPLDISYKLNPFDAGVSGIKERLYRFLNVARVTYGLMLSVSKEDIDLLKDSALSTKDTTVRKRA
;
A
#
# COMPACT_ATOMS: atom_id res chain seq x y z
N MET A 1 30.47 4.23 8.16
CA MET A 1 29.06 4.31 7.73
C MET A 1 28.90 3.32 6.59
N VAL A 2 28.02 2.32 6.71
CA VAL A 2 27.77 1.33 5.66
C VAL A 2 27.35 2.05 4.37
N VAL A 3 27.96 1.68 3.23
CA VAL A 3 27.59 2.23 1.92
C VAL A 3 26.13 1.87 1.65
N GLN A 4 25.26 2.88 1.63
CA GLN A 4 23.83 2.69 1.40
C GLN A 4 23.57 2.54 -0.09
N LYS A 5 22.77 1.55 -0.47
CA LYS A 5 22.31 1.43 -1.85
C LYS A 5 21.26 2.49 -2.12
N ASP A 6 21.57 3.41 -3.03
CA ASP A 6 20.64 4.44 -3.44
C ASP A 6 19.59 3.88 -4.39
N LEU A 7 18.33 4.18 -4.06
CA LEU A 7 17.18 3.78 -4.84
C LEU A 7 16.55 5.00 -5.48
N ASP A 8 16.72 5.13 -6.81
CA ASP A 8 15.96 6.11 -7.58
C ASP A 8 14.79 5.39 -8.25
N LEU A 9 13.57 5.71 -7.82
CA LEU A 9 12.35 5.13 -8.37
C LEU A 9 11.96 5.74 -9.73
N ASN A 10 12.55 6.88 -10.11
CA ASN A 10 12.29 7.55 -11.39
C ASN A 10 13.17 7.02 -12.51
N LYS A 11 14.25 6.31 -12.19
CA LYS A 11 15.14 5.72 -13.19
C LYS A 11 14.71 4.28 -13.49
N PRO A 12 14.78 3.86 -14.76
CA PRO A 12 14.61 2.45 -15.10
C PRO A 12 15.68 1.62 -14.40
N LEU A 13 15.37 0.35 -14.16
CA LEU A 13 16.35 -0.59 -13.64
C LEU A 13 17.52 -0.70 -14.61
N ASP A 14 18.72 -0.90 -14.06
CA ASP A 14 19.92 -1.05 -14.86
C ASP A 14 19.77 -2.22 -15.85
N ALA A 15 19.97 -1.94 -17.14
CA ALA A 15 19.90 -2.93 -18.19
C ALA A 15 21.13 -3.84 -18.22
N SER A 16 22.25 -3.37 -17.68
CA SER A 16 23.53 -4.08 -17.67
C SER A 16 23.67 -5.05 -16.48
N ALA A 17 22.90 -4.84 -15.41
CA ALA A 17 22.86 -5.75 -14.28
C ALA A 17 22.18 -7.08 -14.65
N ALA A 18 22.71 -8.18 -14.11
CA ALA A 18 22.18 -9.51 -14.36
C ALA A 18 20.69 -9.59 -13.93
N PRO A 19 19.81 -10.21 -14.73
CA PRO A 19 18.37 -10.33 -14.45
C PRO A 19 18.08 -11.39 -13.38
N ASN A 20 18.74 -11.28 -12.23
CA ASN A 20 18.57 -12.20 -11.11
C ASN A 20 17.44 -11.68 -10.22
N LEU A 21 16.51 -12.59 -9.88
CA LEU A 21 15.48 -12.38 -8.88
C LEU A 21 15.92 -13.10 -7.60
N GLY A 22 15.93 -12.39 -6.47
CA GLY A 22 16.33 -12.94 -5.18
C GLY A 22 15.50 -12.37 -4.04
N LYS A 23 15.42 -13.13 -2.94
CA LYS A 23 14.86 -12.68 -1.67
C LYS A 23 15.99 -12.45 -0.68
N THR A 24 15.92 -11.38 0.09
CA THR A 24 16.87 -11.13 1.19
C THR A 24 16.16 -10.47 2.35
N SER A 25 16.57 -10.80 3.57
CA SER A 25 16.22 -9.98 4.73
C SER A 25 16.83 -8.59 4.61
N LEU A 26 16.27 -7.64 5.35
CA LEU A 26 16.78 -6.27 5.39
C LEU A 26 18.22 -6.25 5.93
N THR A 27 19.15 -5.80 5.10
CA THR A 27 20.54 -5.55 5.48
C THR A 27 20.76 -4.06 5.75
N PRO A 28 21.78 -3.68 6.55
CA PRO A 28 22.12 -2.28 6.77
C PRO A 28 22.33 -1.50 5.46
N GLU A 29 22.88 -2.13 4.43
CA GLU A 29 23.11 -1.56 3.09
C GLU A 29 21.82 -1.20 2.34
N LEU A 30 20.73 -1.94 2.57
CA LEU A 30 19.45 -1.77 1.90
C LEU A 30 18.48 -0.88 2.68
N SER A 31 18.87 -0.37 3.85
CA SER A 31 18.01 0.39 4.75
C SER A 31 17.43 1.64 4.11
N LYS A 32 18.27 2.42 3.40
CA LYS A 32 17.80 3.60 2.67
C LYS A 32 16.79 3.25 1.57
N ALA A 33 17.06 2.18 0.81
CA ALA A 33 16.18 1.72 -0.25
C ALA A 33 14.83 1.22 0.29
N ALA A 34 14.85 0.49 1.41
CA ALA A 34 13.65 0.03 2.12
C ALA A 34 12.76 1.18 2.59
N ILE A 35 13.36 2.24 3.15
CA ILE A 35 12.63 3.44 3.57
C ILE A 35 11.96 4.13 2.37
N ILE A 36 12.69 4.25 1.25
CA ILE A 36 12.16 4.87 0.03
C ILE A 36 10.99 4.07 -0.53
N LEU A 37 11.08 2.73 -0.55
CA LEU A 37 10.00 1.86 -1.02
C LEU A 37 8.73 1.99 -0.17
N HIS A 38 8.83 1.88 1.16
CA HIS A 38 7.65 2.07 2.01
C HIS A 38 7.09 3.50 1.93
N GLY A 39 7.95 4.51 1.75
CA GLY A 39 7.52 5.89 1.52
C GLY A 39 6.75 6.07 0.20
N ASP A 40 7.13 5.33 -0.85
CA ASP A 40 6.44 5.31 -2.14
C ASP A 40 5.06 4.66 -2.07
N ARG A 41 4.86 3.66 -1.19
CA ARG A 41 3.54 3.07 -0.90
C ARG A 41 2.50 4.16 -0.66
N TYR A 42 2.79 5.14 0.19
CA TYR A 42 1.86 6.20 0.54
C TYR A 42 1.59 7.16 -0.64
N LYS A 43 2.56 7.39 -1.53
CA LYS A 43 2.31 8.15 -2.77
C LYS A 43 1.43 7.38 -3.74
N GLN A 44 1.67 6.08 -3.88
CA GLN A 44 0.83 5.22 -4.71
C GLN A 44 -0.60 5.15 -4.15
N LEU A 45 -0.76 5.02 -2.83
CA LEU A 45 -2.07 5.09 -2.17
C LEU A 45 -2.75 6.44 -2.36
N GLN A 46 -2.01 7.55 -2.28
CA GLN A 46 -2.55 8.88 -2.61
C GLN A 46 -3.10 8.92 -4.04
N ALA A 47 -2.35 8.40 -5.02
CA ALA A 47 -2.79 8.36 -6.41
C ALA A 47 -4.01 7.45 -6.61
N LYS A 48 -4.05 6.27 -5.96
CA LYS A 48 -5.22 5.37 -5.96
C LYS A 48 -6.44 6.05 -5.35
N LEU A 49 -6.27 6.77 -4.24
CA LEU A 49 -7.33 7.51 -3.55
C LEU A 49 -7.87 8.65 -4.41
N THR A 50 -7.01 9.46 -5.02
CA THR A 50 -7.42 10.51 -5.97
C THR A 50 -8.24 9.93 -7.12
N LYS A 51 -7.77 8.82 -7.72
CA LYS A 51 -8.52 8.11 -8.77
C LYS A 51 -9.89 7.63 -8.26
N TYR A 52 -9.92 7.05 -7.06
CA TYR A 52 -11.15 6.55 -6.44
C TYR A 52 -12.19 7.67 -6.21
N VAL A 53 -11.75 8.84 -5.73
CA VAL A 53 -12.64 10.00 -5.52
C VAL A 53 -13.21 10.52 -6.85
N LEU A 54 -12.37 10.63 -7.89
CA LEU A 54 -12.80 11.11 -9.20
C LEU A 54 -13.77 10.14 -9.90
N TRP A 55 -13.58 8.83 -9.70
CA TRP A 55 -14.46 7.79 -10.22
C TRP A 55 -15.61 7.42 -9.28
N HIS A 56 -15.80 8.16 -8.19
CA HIS A 56 -16.86 7.89 -7.24
C HIS A 56 -18.23 8.07 -7.92
N PRO A 57 -19.25 7.24 -7.63
CA PRO A 57 -20.57 7.35 -8.25
C PRO A 57 -21.18 8.76 -8.19
N TYR A 58 -21.01 9.47 -7.06
CA TYR A 58 -21.47 10.85 -6.93
C TYR A 58 -20.72 11.84 -7.84
N ALA A 59 -19.40 11.68 -7.97
CA ALA A 59 -18.61 12.52 -8.86
C ALA A 59 -18.97 12.26 -10.33
N MET A 60 -19.12 10.98 -10.69
CA MET A 60 -19.56 10.58 -12.03
C MET A 60 -20.97 11.08 -12.33
N LEU A 61 -21.92 10.94 -11.40
CA LEU A 61 -23.28 11.44 -11.56
C LEU A 61 -23.28 12.94 -11.79
N ALA A 62 -22.57 13.70 -10.95
CA ALA A 62 -22.44 15.15 -11.11
C ALA A 62 -21.78 15.55 -12.44
N LEU A 63 -20.72 14.86 -12.86
CA LEU A 63 -20.09 15.09 -14.16
C LEU A 63 -21.08 14.79 -15.31
N THR A 64 -21.80 13.67 -15.25
CA THR A 64 -22.76 13.28 -16.30
C THR A 64 -24.03 14.12 -16.34
N THR A 65 -24.35 14.89 -15.30
CA THR A 65 -25.51 15.79 -15.28
C THR A 65 -25.11 17.24 -15.56
N VAL A 66 -24.08 17.74 -14.88
CA VAL A 66 -23.65 19.14 -14.97
C VAL A 66 -22.99 19.44 -16.31
N VAL A 67 -22.17 18.53 -16.86
CA VAL A 67 -21.52 18.75 -18.15
C VAL A 67 -22.55 18.90 -19.28
N PRO A 68 -23.55 18.00 -19.44
CA PRO A 68 -24.58 18.19 -20.45
C PRO A 68 -25.43 19.44 -20.24
N ILE A 69 -25.73 19.84 -18.99
CA ILE A 69 -26.47 21.08 -18.71
C ILE A 69 -25.68 22.30 -19.20
N ILE A 70 -24.37 22.33 -18.93
CA ILE A 70 -23.49 23.41 -19.43
C ILE A 70 -23.46 23.43 -20.95
N VAL A 71 -23.27 22.27 -21.60
CA VAL A 71 -23.28 22.17 -23.06
C VAL A 71 -24.62 22.62 -23.63
N PHE A 72 -25.73 22.17 -23.05
CA PHE A 72 -27.08 22.51 -23.48
C PHE A 72 -27.34 24.01 -23.36
N TYR A 73 -26.93 24.63 -22.26
CA TYR A 73 -27.03 26.08 -22.07
C TYR A 73 -26.18 26.85 -23.08
N SER A 74 -24.94 26.42 -23.31
CA SER A 74 -24.05 27.05 -24.30
C SER A 74 -24.54 26.90 -25.74
N LEU A 75 -25.36 25.89 -26.03
CA LEU A 75 -25.94 25.63 -27.34
C LEU A 75 -27.41 26.06 -27.44
N TRP A 76 -27.96 26.71 -26.40
CA TRP A 76 -29.38 27.03 -26.31
C TRP A 76 -29.89 27.86 -27.49
N ASP A 77 -29.11 28.83 -27.96
CA ASP A 77 -29.46 29.68 -29.10
C ASP A 77 -29.55 28.85 -30.40
N TYR A 78 -28.64 27.91 -30.61
CA TYR A 78 -28.67 27.01 -31.77
C TYR A 78 -29.85 26.03 -31.71
N ILE A 79 -30.15 25.53 -30.51
CA ILE A 79 -31.27 24.59 -30.28
C ILE A 79 -32.61 25.28 -30.50
N THR A 80 -32.74 26.54 -30.08
CA THR A 80 -33.98 27.32 -30.22
C THR A 80 -34.27 27.67 -31.68
N ILE A 81 -33.24 27.88 -32.50
CA ILE A 81 -33.37 28.22 -33.92
C ILE A 81 -33.64 26.96 -34.77
N SER A 82 -33.14 25.80 -34.36
CA SER A 82 -33.31 24.55 -35.10
C SER A 82 -34.66 23.89 -34.84
N GLU A 83 -35.46 23.66 -35.88
CA GLU A 83 -36.72 22.91 -35.75
C GLU A 83 -36.50 21.39 -35.84
N ASN A 84 -35.39 20.96 -36.45
CA ASN A 84 -35.02 19.54 -36.63
C ASN A 84 -33.52 19.26 -36.41
N LEU A 85 -33.18 18.03 -36.03
CA LEU A 85 -31.78 17.58 -35.82
C LEU A 85 -30.89 17.73 -37.07
N LEU A 86 -31.47 17.57 -38.26
CA LEU A 86 -30.78 17.76 -39.54
C LEU A 86 -30.42 19.23 -39.79
N GLU A 87 -31.28 20.15 -39.35
CA GLU A 87 -31.09 21.59 -39.49
C GLU A 87 -30.08 22.11 -38.46
N PHE A 88 -30.13 21.59 -37.23
CA PHE A 88 -29.11 21.81 -36.20
C PHE A 88 -27.70 21.41 -36.70
N TRP A 89 -27.58 20.22 -37.30
CA TRP A 89 -26.32 19.76 -37.89
C TRP A 89 -25.83 20.65 -39.04
N HIS A 90 -26.77 21.12 -39.88
CA HIS A 90 -26.44 22.02 -40.98
C HIS A 90 -25.94 23.39 -40.49
N LEU A 91 -26.57 23.94 -39.45
CA LEU A 91 -26.15 25.20 -38.79
C LEU A 91 -24.75 25.08 -38.19
N ILE A 92 -24.45 23.98 -37.50
CA ILE A 92 -23.12 23.70 -36.95
C ILE A 92 -22.05 23.64 -38.05
N MET A 93 -22.37 23.00 -39.18
CA MET A 93 -21.44 22.86 -40.31
C MET A 93 -21.23 24.17 -41.07
N LYS A 94 -22.20 25.08 -41.08
CA LYS A 94 -22.12 26.38 -41.75
C LYS A 94 -21.37 27.40 -40.91
N ASP A 95 -21.69 27.49 -39.61
CA ASP A 95 -21.14 28.49 -38.68
C ASP A 95 -20.16 27.86 -37.67
N LYS A 96 -19.24 27.04 -38.19
CA LYS A 96 -18.28 26.26 -37.37
C LYS A 96 -17.50 27.12 -36.37
N LYS A 97 -17.15 28.35 -36.75
CA LYS A 97 -16.35 29.25 -35.90
C LYS A 97 -17.14 29.73 -34.68
N ASP A 98 -18.40 30.07 -34.87
CA ASP A 98 -19.27 30.56 -33.80
C ASP A 98 -19.72 29.41 -32.89
N PHE A 99 -19.92 28.22 -33.45
CA PHE A 99 -20.15 27.01 -32.67
C PHE A 99 -18.94 26.63 -31.80
N VAL A 100 -17.73 26.66 -32.37
CA VAL A 100 -16.49 26.43 -31.60
C VAL A 100 -16.32 27.49 -30.53
N PHE A 101 -16.61 28.76 -30.82
CA PHE A 101 -16.56 29.85 -29.85
C PHE A 101 -17.58 29.66 -28.71
N ALA A 102 -18.80 29.20 -29.00
CA ALA A 102 -19.82 28.90 -28.01
C ALA A 102 -19.44 27.73 -27.07
N ILE A 103 -18.74 26.71 -27.60
CA ILE A 103 -18.18 25.65 -26.75
C ILE A 103 -16.99 26.16 -25.95
N LEU A 104 -16.13 26.99 -26.54
CA LEU A 104 -14.97 27.56 -25.85
C LEU A 104 -15.37 28.50 -24.71
N SER A 105 -16.47 29.25 -24.88
CA SER A 105 -16.99 30.14 -23.84
C SER A 105 -17.56 29.36 -22.65
N ALA A 106 -17.91 28.08 -22.83
CA ALA A 106 -18.28 27.15 -21.76
C ALA A 106 -17.07 26.62 -20.97
N PHE A 107 -15.84 26.78 -21.50
CA PHE A 107 -14.63 26.24 -20.90
C PHE A 107 -14.37 26.70 -19.44
N PRO A 108 -14.59 27.97 -19.07
CA PRO A 108 -14.47 28.40 -17.67
C PRO A 108 -15.41 27.64 -16.71
N LEU A 109 -16.61 27.26 -17.17
CA LEU A 109 -17.56 26.48 -16.38
C LEU A 109 -17.12 25.02 -16.27
N PHE A 110 -16.57 24.42 -17.33
CA PHE A 110 -15.94 23.10 -17.21
C PHE A 110 -14.76 23.14 -16.25
N ALA A 111 -13.88 24.13 -16.39
CA ALA A 111 -12.73 24.30 -15.53
C ALA A 111 -13.12 24.47 -14.05
N SER A 112 -14.23 25.16 -13.75
CA SER A 112 -14.71 25.30 -12.36
C SER A 112 -15.21 23.97 -11.79
N VAL A 113 -15.98 23.18 -12.56
CA VAL A 113 -16.46 21.85 -12.14
C VAL A 113 -15.28 20.92 -11.88
N PHE A 114 -14.35 20.81 -12.83
CA PHE A 114 -13.14 20.00 -12.65
C PHE A 114 -12.26 20.53 -11.52
N GLY A 115 -12.21 21.85 -11.32
CA GLY A 115 -11.50 22.48 -10.21
C GLY A 115 -12.05 22.10 -8.84
N VAL A 116 -13.37 22.04 -8.68
CA VAL A 116 -14.03 21.58 -7.44
C VAL A 116 -13.70 20.13 -7.14
N PHE A 117 -13.80 19.23 -8.13
CA PHE A 117 -13.43 17.82 -7.95
C PHE A 117 -11.94 17.61 -7.72
N GLY A 118 -11.09 18.38 -8.40
CA GLY A 118 -9.65 18.38 -8.17
C GLY A 118 -9.29 18.84 -6.75
N PHE A 119 -9.95 19.90 -6.26
CA PHE A 119 -9.79 20.37 -4.90
C PHE A 119 -10.27 19.33 -3.88
N LEU A 120 -11.43 18.71 -4.12
CA LEU A 120 -11.94 17.63 -3.26
C LEU A 120 -10.95 16.47 -3.17
N ALA A 121 -10.43 16.02 -4.31
CA ALA A 121 -9.45 14.94 -4.36
C ALA A 121 -8.12 15.32 -3.71
N TYR A 122 -7.72 16.60 -3.78
CA TYR A 122 -6.56 17.12 -3.06
C TYR A 122 -6.75 17.06 -1.54
N VAL A 123 -7.89 17.55 -1.04
CA VAL A 123 -8.22 17.55 0.40
C VAL A 123 -8.27 16.13 0.95
N VAL A 124 -8.88 15.20 0.21
CA VAL A 124 -8.98 13.78 0.63
C VAL A 124 -7.62 13.07 0.55
N GLY A 125 -6.81 13.39 -0.46
CA GLY A 125 -5.48 12.82 -0.65
C GLY A 125 -4.40 13.38 0.29
N GLU A 126 -4.68 14.48 0.98
CA GLU A 126 -3.70 15.18 1.80
C GLU A 126 -3.10 14.28 2.90
N ASP A 127 -3.92 13.48 3.58
CA ASP A 127 -3.46 12.64 4.69
C ASP A 127 -2.42 11.59 4.24
N MET A 128 -2.60 11.01 3.04
CA MET A 128 -1.60 10.12 2.42
C MET A 128 -0.35 10.88 1.99
N GLY A 129 -0.51 12.11 1.49
CA GLY A 129 0.59 12.98 1.13
C GLY A 129 1.45 13.37 2.35
N ILE A 130 0.82 13.65 3.49
CA ILE A 130 1.49 13.93 4.77
C ILE A 130 2.23 12.68 5.24
N ALA A 131 1.59 11.51 5.21
CA ALA A 131 2.20 10.23 5.58
C ALA A 131 3.46 9.96 4.74
N SER A 132 3.40 10.18 3.42
CA SER A 132 4.56 10.01 2.53
C SER A 132 5.68 11.01 2.81
N LYS A 133 5.37 12.32 2.92
CA LYS A 133 6.37 13.38 3.14
C LYS A 133 7.12 13.18 4.46
N ASN A 134 6.41 12.78 5.51
CA ASN A 134 6.99 12.60 6.84
C ASN A 134 7.52 11.19 7.10
N PHE A 135 7.41 10.27 6.12
CA PHE A 135 7.74 8.86 6.30
C PHE A 135 9.18 8.66 6.80
N ALA A 136 10.16 9.17 6.05
CA ALA A 136 11.58 9.02 6.37
C ALA A 136 12.01 9.74 7.65
N GLN A 137 11.23 10.73 8.11
CA GLN A 137 11.59 11.55 9.26
C GLN A 137 10.97 11.06 10.57
N LYS A 138 9.70 10.66 10.55
CA LYS A 138 8.89 10.38 11.75
C LYS A 138 8.30 8.97 11.80
N TYR A 139 7.90 8.41 10.67
CA TYR A 139 7.05 7.20 10.66
C TYR A 139 7.80 5.91 10.31
N CYS A 140 9.02 6.01 9.81
CA CYS A 140 9.83 4.84 9.46
C CYS A 140 9.99 3.87 10.65
N ASP A 141 10.30 4.38 11.84
CA ASP A 141 10.51 3.53 13.02
C ASP A 141 9.24 2.77 13.44
N TYR A 142 8.05 3.33 13.21
CA TYR A 142 6.78 2.64 13.47
C TYR A 142 6.55 1.49 12.49
N VAL A 143 6.86 1.70 11.20
CA VAL A 143 6.68 0.63 10.19
C VAL A 143 7.68 -0.50 10.42
N PHE A 144 8.93 -0.20 10.75
CA PHE A 144 9.94 -1.23 10.98
C PHE A 144 9.90 -1.85 12.38
N GLY A 145 9.29 -1.18 13.38
CA GLY A 145 9.28 -1.63 14.78
C GLY A 145 10.62 -1.47 15.50
N PHE A 146 11.54 -0.70 14.91
CA PHE A 146 12.84 -0.35 15.48
C PHE A 146 13.43 0.88 14.80
N ASN A 147 14.46 1.47 15.42
CA ASN A 147 15.15 2.62 14.88
C ASN A 147 16.00 2.23 13.65
N ILE A 148 15.48 2.52 12.45
CA ILE A 148 16.14 2.13 11.19
C ILE A 148 17.41 2.94 10.93
N LYS A 149 17.49 4.16 11.44
CA LYS A 149 18.69 5.00 11.30
C LYS A 149 19.86 4.38 12.06
N ALA A 150 19.63 3.92 13.29
CA ALA A 150 20.63 3.19 14.07
C ALA A 150 21.03 1.88 13.39
N PHE A 151 20.06 1.15 12.83
CA PHE A 151 20.32 -0.09 12.08
C PHE A 151 21.18 0.12 10.83
N SER A 152 20.95 1.21 10.08
CA SER A 152 21.75 1.54 8.87
C SER A 152 23.23 1.80 9.15
N GLN A 153 23.57 2.15 10.40
CA GLN A 153 24.94 2.44 10.86
C GLN A 153 25.63 1.21 11.47
N ASN A 154 24.92 0.09 11.64
CA ASN A 154 25.41 -1.11 12.30
C ASN A 154 26.33 -1.93 11.37
N GLU A 155 27.58 -1.51 11.25
CA GLU A 155 28.63 -2.25 10.54
C GLU A 155 28.92 -3.60 11.23
N ASN A 156 28.92 -4.69 10.46
CA ASN A 156 29.22 -6.07 10.89
C ASN A 156 28.28 -6.67 11.94
N ASN A 157 27.01 -6.24 12.02
CA ASN A 157 26.01 -6.80 12.96
C ASN A 157 26.50 -6.81 14.43
N LYS A 158 27.21 -5.75 14.85
CA LYS A 158 27.71 -5.63 16.24
C LYS A 158 26.56 -5.71 17.24
N ASP A 159 25.43 -5.06 16.92
CA ASP A 159 24.19 -5.23 17.68
C ASP A 159 23.35 -6.39 17.14
N LYS A 160 23.57 -7.58 17.72
CA LYS A 160 22.81 -8.81 17.38
C LYS A 160 21.29 -8.65 17.55
N LYS A 161 20.84 -7.81 18.50
CA LYS A 161 19.41 -7.52 18.71
C LYS A 161 18.79 -6.76 17.53
N LEU A 162 19.48 -5.74 17.03
CA LEU A 162 19.03 -4.97 15.86
C LEU A 162 19.11 -5.80 14.58
N ALA A 163 20.16 -6.62 14.44
CA ALA A 163 20.31 -7.56 13.33
C ALA A 163 19.14 -8.56 13.24
N LYS A 164 18.67 -9.09 14.38
CA LYS A 164 17.48 -9.94 14.44
C LYS A 164 16.21 -9.20 14.01
N LYS A 165 16.02 -7.94 14.41
CA LYS A 165 14.86 -7.15 13.99
C LYS A 165 14.83 -6.88 12.47
N GLY A 166 15.99 -6.81 11.82
CA GLY A 166 16.09 -6.75 10.35
C GLY A 166 15.53 -7.98 9.64
N GLN A 167 15.49 -9.14 10.29
CA GLN A 167 14.91 -10.37 9.72
C GLN A 167 13.38 -10.32 9.63
N ASN A 168 12.75 -9.37 10.32
CA ASN A 168 11.30 -9.14 10.25
C ASN A 168 10.91 -8.25 9.06
N SER A 169 11.85 -7.98 8.15
CA SER A 169 11.61 -7.35 6.87
C SER A 169 12.27 -8.15 5.76
N GLU A 170 11.50 -8.50 4.73
CA GLU A 170 12.00 -9.17 3.53
C GLU A 170 11.88 -8.25 2.32
N LEU A 171 12.94 -8.22 1.52
CA LEU A 171 13.01 -7.51 0.26
C LEU A 171 13.14 -8.51 -0.88
N ILE A 172 12.38 -8.25 -1.95
CA ILE A 172 12.55 -8.90 -3.24
C ILE A 172 13.43 -7.99 -4.09
N ILE A 173 14.55 -8.51 -4.54
CA ILE A 173 15.55 -7.81 -5.36
C ILE A 173 15.49 -8.35 -6.78
N TYR A 174 15.44 -7.44 -7.74
CA TYR A 174 15.59 -7.76 -9.15
C TYR A 174 16.60 -6.82 -9.79
N ARG A 175 17.57 -7.38 -10.52
CA ARG A 175 18.68 -6.60 -11.13
C ARG A 175 19.37 -5.70 -10.11
N GLU A 176 19.75 -6.30 -8.98
CA GLU A 176 20.40 -5.62 -7.87
C GLU A 176 19.54 -4.51 -7.20
N SER A 177 18.32 -4.24 -7.65
CA SER A 177 17.47 -3.20 -7.04
C SER A 177 16.31 -3.82 -6.27
N PRO A 178 16.02 -3.39 -5.05
CA PRO A 178 14.82 -3.84 -4.35
C PRO A 178 13.57 -3.31 -5.08
N ILE A 179 12.66 -4.24 -5.37
CA ILE A 179 11.42 -4.01 -6.13
C ILE A 179 10.17 -4.18 -5.27
N ALA A 180 10.25 -4.97 -4.21
CA ALA A 180 9.18 -5.16 -3.25
C ALA A 180 9.74 -5.34 -1.84
N ILE A 181 8.92 -5.04 -0.83
CA ILE A 181 9.27 -5.15 0.58
C ILE A 181 8.04 -5.54 1.41
N GLY A 182 8.22 -6.51 2.30
CA GLY A 182 7.27 -6.87 3.35
C GLY A 182 7.90 -6.61 4.71
N THR A 183 7.12 -6.08 5.66
CA THR A 183 7.55 -5.80 7.02
C THR A 183 6.47 -6.21 8.00
N LEU A 184 6.89 -6.84 9.09
CA LEU A 184 6.04 -7.23 10.21
C LEU A 184 6.62 -6.77 11.54
N VAL A 185 5.73 -6.46 12.48
CA VAL A 185 6.06 -6.02 13.83
C VAL A 185 5.19 -6.79 14.81
N VAL A 186 5.80 -7.28 15.89
CA VAL A 186 5.08 -7.91 17.00
C VAL A 186 4.51 -6.81 17.88
N ASP A 187 3.23 -6.92 18.23
CA ASP A 187 2.63 -6.04 19.24
C ASP A 187 3.03 -6.56 20.63
N GLU A 188 4.15 -6.06 21.15
CA GLU A 188 4.72 -6.49 22.44
C GLU A 188 3.77 -6.20 23.63
N ASP A 189 2.85 -5.23 23.50
CA ASP A 189 1.93 -4.84 24.57
C ASP A 189 0.74 -5.80 24.70
N GLN A 190 0.25 -6.33 23.56
CA GLN A 190 -0.90 -7.24 23.52
C GLN A 190 -0.49 -8.72 23.43
N SER A 191 0.76 -9.00 23.06
CA SER A 191 1.22 -10.37 22.84
C SER A 191 1.49 -11.10 24.15
N THR A 192 0.75 -12.19 24.33
CA THR A 192 0.97 -13.18 25.38
C THR A 192 1.28 -14.54 24.75
N VAL A 193 1.65 -15.52 25.57
CA VAL A 193 1.93 -16.90 25.10
C VAL A 193 0.69 -17.56 24.50
N GLU A 194 -0.48 -17.21 25.06
CA GLU A 194 -1.79 -17.72 24.65
C GLU A 194 -2.33 -16.96 23.44
N ASN A 195 -2.16 -15.63 23.42
CA ASN A 195 -2.62 -14.77 22.33
C ASN A 195 -1.46 -13.95 21.78
N PHE A 196 -0.85 -14.42 20.69
CA PHE A 196 0.27 -13.75 20.06
C PHE A 196 -0.21 -12.86 18.91
N VAL A 197 0.05 -11.56 18.98
CA VAL A 197 -0.47 -10.58 18.02
C VAL A 197 0.66 -10.01 17.18
N VAL A 198 0.57 -10.22 15.86
CA VAL A 198 1.54 -9.72 14.88
C VAL A 198 0.84 -8.81 13.90
N LYS A 199 1.45 -7.67 13.59
CA LYS A 199 0.96 -6.72 12.60
C LYS A 199 1.86 -6.69 11.38
N ILE A 200 1.29 -6.93 10.20
CA ILE A 200 1.91 -6.62 8.91
C ILE A 200 1.80 -5.10 8.72
N THR A 201 2.87 -4.40 9.03
CA THR A 201 2.92 -2.94 9.03
C THR A 201 3.12 -2.35 7.65
N GLY A 202 3.73 -3.11 6.72
CA GLY A 202 3.94 -2.64 5.36
C GLY A 202 4.18 -3.76 4.37
N VAL A 203 3.46 -3.73 3.26
CA VAL A 203 3.71 -4.51 2.04
C VAL A 203 3.74 -3.53 0.88
N HIS A 204 4.84 -3.45 0.16
CA HIS A 204 4.96 -2.51 -0.95
C HIS A 204 5.64 -3.15 -2.14
N ILE A 205 5.14 -2.82 -3.33
CA ILE A 205 5.68 -3.24 -4.61
C ILE A 205 5.74 -2.00 -5.49
N ARG A 206 6.84 -1.85 -6.22
CA ARG A 206 6.94 -0.80 -7.24
C ARG A 206 5.84 -0.96 -8.27
N LYS A 207 5.25 0.16 -8.69
CA LYS A 207 4.13 0.20 -9.63
C LYS A 207 4.31 -0.66 -10.90
N VAL A 208 5.52 -0.70 -11.45
CA VAL A 208 5.86 -1.48 -12.66
C VAL A 208 5.77 -3.00 -12.47
N PHE A 209 5.84 -3.49 -11.23
CA PHE A 209 5.80 -4.91 -10.87
C PHE A 209 4.49 -5.34 -10.19
N LEU A 210 3.47 -4.47 -10.13
CA LEU A 210 2.18 -4.77 -9.50
C LEU A 210 1.44 -5.97 -10.11
N LYS A 211 1.77 -6.37 -11.35
CA LYS A 211 1.11 -7.50 -12.05
C LYS A 211 1.78 -8.87 -11.80
N VAL A 212 2.82 -8.93 -10.98
CA VAL A 212 3.65 -10.13 -10.77
C VAL A 212 3.33 -10.80 -9.43
N ASP A 213 2.21 -10.43 -8.80
CA ASP A 213 1.66 -11.04 -7.57
C ASP A 213 2.67 -11.15 -6.42
N PHE A 214 3.63 -10.21 -6.34
CA PHE A 214 4.62 -10.18 -5.26
C PHE A 214 4.00 -9.89 -3.89
N ASP A 215 2.79 -9.34 -3.84
CA ASP A 215 2.04 -9.08 -2.61
C ASP A 215 1.59 -10.38 -1.97
N GLU A 216 1.14 -11.35 -2.77
CA GLU A 216 0.81 -12.69 -2.29
C GLU A 216 2.03 -13.37 -1.67
N VAL A 217 3.16 -13.37 -2.40
CA VAL A 217 4.43 -13.96 -1.91
C VAL A 217 4.89 -13.31 -0.60
N LEU A 218 4.72 -11.99 -0.44
CA LEU A 218 5.10 -11.28 0.78
C LEU A 218 4.11 -11.52 1.93
N ILE A 219 2.82 -11.72 1.65
CA ILE A 219 1.82 -12.09 2.66
C ILE A 219 2.10 -13.50 3.17
N GLU A 220 2.34 -14.46 2.27
CA GLU A 220 2.71 -15.83 2.64
C GLU A 220 3.98 -15.86 3.49
N TRP A 221 5.02 -15.11 3.09
CA TRP A 221 6.21 -14.96 3.90
C TRP A 221 5.91 -14.37 5.29
N ALA A 222 5.05 -13.35 5.37
CA ALA A 222 4.70 -12.73 6.64
C ALA A 222 3.97 -13.72 7.57
N ILE A 223 3.13 -14.60 7.03
CA ILE A 223 2.46 -15.68 7.77
C ILE A 223 3.50 -16.66 8.33
N LEU A 224 4.44 -17.11 7.51
CA LEU A 224 5.52 -18.01 7.93
C LEU A 224 6.40 -17.36 9.00
N ARG A 225 6.81 -16.10 8.78
CA ARG A 225 7.66 -15.38 9.73
C ARG A 225 6.95 -15.08 11.05
N ALA A 226 5.63 -14.85 11.05
CA ALA A 226 4.85 -14.72 12.28
C ALA A 226 4.88 -16.01 13.12
N ARG A 227 4.83 -17.18 12.47
CA ARG A 227 4.96 -18.48 13.16
C ARG A 227 6.36 -18.68 13.73
N GLU A 228 7.40 -18.32 12.97
CA GLU A 228 8.79 -18.37 13.46
C GLU A 228 8.98 -17.47 14.68
N LEU A 229 8.43 -16.26 14.67
CA LEU A 229 8.51 -15.34 15.81
C LEU A 229 7.78 -15.88 17.04
N TYR A 230 6.64 -16.54 16.86
CA TYR A 230 5.95 -17.21 17.96
C TYR A 230 6.81 -18.32 18.56
N GLN A 231 7.49 -19.12 17.71
CA GLN A 231 8.42 -20.14 18.18
C GLN A 231 9.63 -19.54 18.90
N GLU A 232 10.18 -18.43 18.40
CA GLU A 232 11.25 -17.68 19.09
C GLU A 232 10.80 -17.21 20.48
N LEU A 233 9.55 -16.76 20.64
CA LEU A 233 8.96 -16.38 21.92
C LEU A 233 8.84 -17.57 22.87
N LEU A 234 8.35 -18.71 22.39
CA LEU A 234 8.23 -19.93 23.20
C LEU A 234 9.60 -20.39 23.72
N VAL A 235 10.61 -20.42 22.85
CA VAL A 235 11.98 -20.80 23.23
C VAL A 235 12.57 -19.81 24.24
N ALA A 236 12.34 -18.51 24.06
CA ALA A 236 12.80 -17.48 24.98
C ALA A 236 12.19 -17.63 26.40
N GLN A 237 10.98 -18.18 26.49
CA GLN A 237 10.31 -18.48 27.76
C GLN A 237 10.55 -19.91 28.27
N GLY A 238 11.39 -20.70 27.57
CA GLY A 238 11.73 -22.07 27.96
C GLY A 238 10.64 -23.10 27.69
N LEU A 239 9.60 -22.75 26.92
CA LEU A 239 8.52 -23.65 26.54
C LEU A 239 8.89 -24.42 25.27
N LYS A 240 8.79 -25.76 25.33
CA LYS A 240 9.04 -26.65 24.18
C LYS A 240 7.81 -26.87 23.31
N ALA A 241 6.63 -26.61 23.85
CA ALA A 241 5.36 -26.77 23.17
C ALA A 241 4.45 -25.58 23.50
N PRO A 242 3.60 -25.16 22.55
CA PRO A 242 2.57 -24.16 22.79
C PRO A 242 1.60 -24.65 23.88
N PRO A 243 1.11 -23.74 24.74
CA PRO A 243 0.00 -24.03 25.65
C PRO A 243 -1.25 -24.51 24.90
N GLU A 244 -2.12 -25.26 25.56
CA GLU A 244 -3.43 -25.62 24.98
C GLU A 244 -4.23 -24.35 24.64
N ASN A 245 -4.88 -24.34 23.47
CA ASN A 245 -5.64 -23.21 22.91
C ASN A 245 -4.85 -21.95 22.55
N SER A 246 -3.54 -22.04 22.30
CA SER A 246 -2.81 -20.85 21.82
C SER A 246 -3.18 -20.46 20.39
N SER A 247 -3.25 -19.16 20.16
CA SER A 247 -3.62 -18.56 18.89
C SER A 247 -2.63 -17.47 18.46
N ILE A 248 -2.38 -17.42 17.15
CA ILE A 248 -1.61 -16.35 16.52
C ILE A 248 -2.61 -15.50 15.72
N LEU A 249 -2.75 -14.24 16.11
CA LEU A 249 -3.53 -13.25 15.38
C LEU A 249 -2.60 -12.38 14.52
N ILE A 250 -2.72 -12.52 13.20
CA ILE A 250 -1.99 -11.71 12.23
C ILE A 250 -2.93 -10.63 11.71
N THR A 251 -2.56 -9.36 11.83
CA THR A 251 -3.36 -8.23 11.36
C THR A 251 -2.67 -7.48 10.23
N ALA A 252 -3.44 -6.96 9.27
CA ALA A 252 -2.94 -6.15 8.18
C ALA A 252 -3.92 -5.00 7.88
N ASP A 253 -3.39 -3.78 7.72
CA ASP A 253 -4.20 -2.63 7.36
C ASP A 253 -4.24 -2.46 5.82
N THR A 254 -5.46 -2.37 5.28
CA THR A 254 -5.73 -2.01 3.89
C THR A 254 -6.69 -0.82 3.83
N TYR A 255 -6.98 -0.36 2.62
CA TYR A 255 -7.88 0.77 2.37
C TYR A 255 -9.00 0.34 1.45
N SER A 256 -10.21 0.83 1.72
CA SER A 256 -11.44 0.68 0.91
C SER A 256 -11.23 0.87 -0.60
N PHE A 257 -10.36 1.82 -0.98
CA PHE A 257 -10.03 2.13 -2.37
C PHE A 257 -8.94 1.24 -3.00
N ASP A 258 -8.26 0.40 -2.20
CA ASP A 258 -7.26 -0.56 -2.68
C ASP A 258 -7.85 -1.98 -2.77
N ARG A 259 -8.72 -2.18 -3.76
CA ARG A 259 -9.45 -3.44 -3.97
C ARG A 259 -8.54 -4.61 -4.33
N GLU A 260 -7.42 -4.36 -5.00
CA GLU A 260 -6.46 -5.40 -5.37
C GLU A 260 -5.87 -6.00 -4.10
N PHE A 261 -5.32 -5.17 -3.20
CA PHE A 261 -4.73 -5.66 -1.96
C PHE A 261 -5.76 -6.29 -1.00
N GLN A 262 -7.00 -5.78 -0.96
CA GLN A 262 -8.09 -6.45 -0.22
C GLN A 262 -8.33 -7.88 -0.71
N LYS A 263 -8.42 -8.07 -2.03
CA LYS A 263 -8.59 -9.41 -2.61
C LYS A 263 -7.42 -10.32 -2.30
N THR A 264 -6.18 -9.81 -2.35
CA THR A 264 -5.00 -10.60 -1.99
C THR A 264 -5.09 -11.08 -0.53
N LEU A 265 -5.52 -10.21 0.40
CA LEU A 265 -5.72 -10.59 1.80
C LEU A 265 -6.85 -11.62 1.96
N GLU A 266 -8.00 -11.40 1.31
CA GLU A 266 -9.14 -12.34 1.35
C GLU A 266 -8.78 -13.72 0.78
N ASN A 267 -8.03 -13.76 -0.33
CA ASN A 267 -7.51 -15.01 -0.92
C ASN A 267 -6.57 -15.74 0.05
N ASN A 268 -5.82 -15.01 0.86
CA ASN A 268 -4.96 -15.53 1.92
C ASN A 268 -5.72 -15.79 3.24
N SER A 269 -7.04 -15.97 3.18
CA SER A 269 -7.93 -16.29 4.31
C SER A 269 -8.04 -15.21 5.40
N PHE A 270 -7.58 -13.99 5.16
CA PHE A 270 -7.84 -12.89 6.08
C PHE A 270 -9.30 -12.46 6.02
N ARG A 271 -9.84 -12.03 7.17
CA ARG A 271 -11.20 -11.49 7.29
C ARG A 271 -11.18 -10.07 7.82
N PRO A 272 -12.12 -9.20 7.41
CA PRO A 272 -12.22 -7.86 7.98
C PRO A 272 -12.59 -7.93 9.47
N LEU A 273 -11.84 -7.21 10.30
CA LEU A 273 -12.05 -7.12 11.75
C LEU A 273 -12.61 -5.75 12.16
N ASP A 274 -12.04 -4.68 11.63
CA ASP A 274 -12.39 -3.31 12.00
C ASP A 274 -12.37 -2.36 10.80
N ILE A 275 -13.17 -1.30 10.88
CA ILE A 275 -13.26 -0.24 9.88
C ILE A 275 -13.06 1.11 10.57
N SER A 276 -12.02 1.82 10.16
CA SER A 276 -11.68 3.14 10.67
C SER A 276 -11.70 4.19 9.56
N TYR A 277 -12.35 5.32 9.82
CA TYR A 277 -12.29 6.49 8.92
C TYR A 277 -11.03 7.35 9.14
N LYS A 278 -10.07 6.86 9.93
CA LYS A 278 -8.76 7.49 10.09
C LYS A 278 -7.78 6.89 9.08
N LEU A 279 -7.50 7.64 8.02
CA LEU A 279 -6.69 7.15 6.90
C LEU A 279 -5.20 7.09 7.25
N ASN A 280 -4.69 8.09 7.95
CA ASN A 280 -3.30 8.08 8.42
C ASN A 280 -3.17 7.14 9.63
N PRO A 281 -2.38 6.05 9.56
CA PRO A 281 -2.20 5.15 10.69
C PRO A 281 -1.29 5.71 11.79
N PHE A 282 -0.55 6.78 11.51
CA PHE A 282 0.46 7.31 12.41
C PHE A 282 0.01 8.52 13.22
N ASP A 283 -1.09 9.16 12.83
CA ASP A 283 -1.61 10.36 13.47
C ASP A 283 -3.06 10.14 13.90
N ALA A 284 -3.36 10.46 15.15
CA ALA A 284 -4.67 10.20 15.75
C ALA A 284 -5.71 11.27 15.41
N GLY A 285 -5.27 12.44 14.89
CA GLY A 285 -6.10 13.60 14.62
C GLY A 285 -6.67 13.62 13.21
N VAL A 286 -7.98 13.41 13.08
CA VAL A 286 -8.73 13.76 11.87
C VAL A 286 -9.73 14.85 12.25
N SER A 287 -9.78 15.94 11.49
CA SER A 287 -10.79 16.98 11.73
C SER A 287 -12.18 16.39 11.46
N GLY A 288 -13.18 16.73 12.28
CA GLY A 288 -14.52 16.16 12.15
C GLY A 288 -15.17 16.38 10.77
N ILE A 289 -14.76 17.43 10.06
CA ILE A 289 -15.19 17.70 8.67
C ILE A 289 -14.57 16.67 7.71
N LYS A 290 -13.27 16.37 7.83
CA LYS A 290 -12.59 15.36 7.02
C LYS A 290 -13.19 13.97 7.27
N GLU A 291 -13.47 13.62 8.52
CA GLU A 291 -14.07 12.33 8.85
C GLU A 291 -15.46 12.16 8.21
N ARG A 292 -16.29 13.22 8.25
CA ARG A 292 -17.60 13.21 7.55
C ARG A 292 -17.44 13.06 6.05
N LEU A 293 -16.44 13.71 5.45
CA LEU A 293 -16.15 13.58 4.03
C LEU A 293 -15.72 12.16 3.66
N TYR A 294 -14.88 11.54 4.48
CA TYR A 294 -14.45 10.15 4.31
C TYR A 294 -15.62 9.18 4.40
N ARG A 295 -16.52 9.37 5.38
CA ARG A 295 -17.77 8.60 5.48
C ARG A 295 -18.65 8.79 4.25
N PHE A 296 -18.80 10.02 3.78
CA PHE A 296 -19.62 10.32 2.59
C PHE A 296 -19.09 9.65 1.31
N LEU A 297 -17.76 9.63 1.14
CA LEU A 297 -17.10 9.00 -0.01
C LEU A 297 -16.81 7.51 0.20
N ASN A 298 -17.24 6.94 1.33
CA ASN A 298 -16.92 5.57 1.75
C ASN A 298 -15.40 5.25 1.67
N VAL A 299 -14.59 6.20 2.10
CA VAL A 299 -13.14 6.08 2.17
C VAL A 299 -12.77 5.72 3.61
N ALA A 300 -12.49 4.44 3.84
CA ALA A 300 -12.05 3.93 5.13
C ALA A 300 -10.76 3.11 5.03
N ARG A 301 -10.04 3.02 6.14
CA ARG A 301 -9.03 2.01 6.43
C ARG A 301 -9.73 0.78 7.01
N VAL A 302 -9.45 -0.39 6.48
CA VAL A 302 -10.02 -1.66 6.94
C VAL A 302 -8.89 -2.50 7.49
N THR A 303 -9.02 -2.95 8.73
CA THR A 303 -8.07 -3.85 9.36
C THR A 303 -8.55 -5.28 9.12
N TYR A 304 -7.72 -6.07 8.47
CA TYR A 304 -7.95 -7.49 8.22
C TYR A 304 -7.18 -8.32 9.24
N GLY A 305 -7.74 -9.45 9.63
CA GLY A 305 -7.15 -10.39 10.57
C GLY A 305 -7.20 -11.83 10.08
N LEU A 306 -6.14 -12.56 10.38
CA LEU A 306 -6.02 -14.00 10.19
C LEU A 306 -5.71 -14.62 11.55
N MET A 307 -6.55 -15.54 12.00
CA MET A 307 -6.34 -16.28 13.24
C MET A 307 -5.82 -17.68 12.88
N LEU A 308 -4.65 -18.02 13.40
CA LEU A 308 -4.06 -19.35 13.26
C LEU A 308 -4.16 -20.07 14.60
N SER A 309 -4.83 -21.22 14.62
CA SER A 309 -4.77 -22.14 15.75
C SER A 309 -3.42 -22.85 15.73
N VAL A 310 -2.68 -22.83 16.83
CA VAL A 310 -1.39 -23.54 16.88
C VAL A 310 -1.64 -24.99 17.33
N SER A 311 -1.62 -25.91 16.38
CA SER A 311 -1.66 -27.34 16.68
C SER A 311 -0.23 -27.91 16.78
N LYS A 312 -0.06 -29.10 17.39
CA LYS A 312 1.26 -29.77 17.43
C LYS A 312 1.83 -30.05 16.02
N GLU A 313 0.99 -30.18 15.01
CA GLU A 313 1.35 -30.47 13.62
C GLU A 313 2.01 -29.28 12.91
N ASP A 314 1.65 -28.04 13.28
CA ASP A 314 2.25 -26.82 12.72
C ASP A 314 3.73 -26.65 13.09
N ILE A 315 4.15 -27.23 14.22
CA ILE A 315 5.54 -27.21 14.70
C ILE A 315 6.41 -28.16 13.87
N ASP A 316 5.86 -29.27 13.41
CA ASP A 316 6.60 -30.25 12.61
C ASP A 316 6.77 -29.78 11.15
N LEU A 317 5.78 -29.07 10.59
CA LEU A 317 5.92 -28.38 9.29
C LEU A 317 7.02 -27.31 9.27
N LEU A 318 7.24 -26.61 10.39
CA LEU A 318 8.33 -25.63 10.54
C LEU A 318 9.70 -26.29 10.71
N LYS A 319 9.78 -27.45 11.36
CA LYS A 319 11.03 -28.23 11.44
C LYS A 319 11.44 -28.74 10.07
N ASP A 320 10.48 -29.22 9.28
CA ASP A 320 10.74 -29.72 7.92
C ASP A 320 11.13 -28.59 6.96
N SER A 321 10.54 -27.39 7.08
CA SER A 321 10.96 -26.22 6.28
C SER A 321 12.34 -25.68 6.67
N ALA A 322 12.69 -25.70 7.97
CA ALA A 322 14.01 -25.33 8.48
C ALA A 322 15.11 -26.34 8.11
N LEU A 323 14.75 -27.62 7.93
CA LEU A 323 15.64 -28.66 7.39
C LEU A 323 15.85 -28.46 5.88
N SER A 324 14.79 -28.13 5.13
CA SER A 324 14.88 -27.81 3.69
C SER A 324 15.78 -26.61 3.38
N THR A 325 15.83 -25.59 4.25
CA THR A 325 16.69 -24.40 4.04
C THR A 325 18.17 -24.67 4.34
N LYS A 326 18.47 -25.62 5.24
CA LYS A 326 19.85 -26.04 5.53
C LYS A 326 20.45 -26.91 4.41
N ASP A 327 19.65 -27.74 3.76
CA ASP A 327 20.11 -28.61 2.67
C ASP A 327 20.48 -27.83 1.39
N THR A 328 19.97 -26.62 1.18
CA THR A 328 20.39 -25.74 0.09
C THR A 328 21.81 -25.16 0.26
N THR A 329 22.42 -25.25 1.45
CA THR A 329 23.80 -24.73 1.68
C THR A 329 24.92 -25.76 1.51
N VAL A 330 24.63 -27.03 1.22
CA VAL A 330 25.66 -28.08 1.08
C VAL A 330 25.50 -28.87 -0.22
N ARG A 331 25.56 -28.18 -1.37
CA ARG A 331 26.00 -28.77 -2.64
C ARG A 331 26.84 -27.78 -3.44
N LYS A 332 28.03 -27.45 -2.93
CA LYS A 332 29.14 -27.05 -3.80
C LYS A 332 29.53 -28.30 -4.60
N ARG A 333 29.22 -28.31 -5.89
CA ARG A 333 29.77 -29.29 -6.83
C ARG A 333 31.26 -28.97 -7.02
N ALA A 334 32.09 -29.97 -6.75
CA ALA A 334 33.45 -30.10 -7.26
C ALA A 334 33.44 -30.34 -8.77
#